data_AF-A0AAP9YCK0-F1
#
_entry.id   AF-A0AAP9YCK0-F1
#
_cell.length_a   1.000
_cell.length_b   1.000
_cell.length_c   1.000
_cell.angle_alpha   90.00
_cell.angle_beta   90.00
_cell.angle_gamma   90.00
#
_symmetry.space_group_name_H-M   'P 1'
#
loop_
_entity.id
_entity.type
_entity.pdbx_description
1 polymer ?
#
loop_
_entity_poly.entity_id
_entity_poly.type
_entity_poly.pdbx_seq_one_letter_code
_entity_poly.pdbx_strand_id
1 'polypeptide(L)'
;MDDLGDYLLRPLVKGLYLLVRLALWLVFELLVEVIAWWIGWCVCRVASLNAFPRECIGEYDRASRPVALAVCVTGMLALLVLGAALA
;
A
#
# COMPACT_ATOMS: atom_id res chain seq x y z
N MET A 1 -36.83 18.45 -22.63
CA MET A 1 -36.05 19.02 -21.51
C MET A 1 -34.87 18.11 -21.19
N ASP A 2 -34.37 17.38 -22.20
CA ASP A 2 -33.56 16.18 -22.03
C ASP A 2 -32.07 16.47 -22.27
N ASP A 3 -31.76 17.46 -23.11
CA ASP A 3 -30.39 17.87 -23.42
C ASP A 3 -29.61 18.42 -22.20
N LEU A 4 -30.30 19.12 -21.29
CA LEU A 4 -29.66 19.70 -20.11
C LEU A 4 -29.33 18.64 -19.06
N GLY A 5 -30.18 17.61 -18.94
CA GLY A 5 -29.93 16.45 -18.09
C GLY A 5 -28.72 15.67 -18.57
N ASP A 6 -28.66 15.35 -19.88
CA ASP A 6 -27.52 14.64 -20.45
C ASP A 6 -26.22 15.43 -20.37
N TYR A 7 -26.25 16.75 -20.57
CA TYR A 7 -25.05 17.60 -20.46
C TYR A 7 -24.47 17.67 -19.04
N LEU A 8 -25.30 17.55 -18.00
CA LEU A 8 -24.88 17.64 -16.60
C LEU A 8 -24.62 16.25 -15.98
N LEU A 9 -25.40 15.24 -16.37
CA LEU A 9 -25.26 13.87 -15.88
C LEU A 9 -23.97 13.21 -16.40
N ARG A 10 -23.60 13.42 -17.66
CA ARG A 10 -22.36 12.85 -18.24
C ARG A 10 -21.09 13.25 -17.49
N PRO A 11 -20.82 14.55 -17.22
CA PRO A 11 -19.63 14.94 -16.47
C PRO A 11 -19.70 14.48 -15.01
N LEU A 12 -20.90 14.41 -14.42
CA LEU A 12 -21.07 13.94 -13.03
C LEU A 12 -20.76 12.44 -12.90
N VAL A 13 -21.27 11.61 -13.81
CA VAL A 13 -20.96 10.17 -13.86
C VAL A 13 -19.47 9.92 -14.13
N LYS A 14 -18.86 10.69 -15.04
CA LYS A 14 -17.41 10.62 -15.28
C LYS A 14 -16.59 11.04 -14.06
N GLY A 15 -17.01 12.10 -13.37
CA GLY A 15 -16.38 12.56 -12.13
C GLY A 15 -16.45 11.49 -11.04
N LEU A 16 -17.62 10.88 -10.86
CA LEU A 16 -17.82 9.78 -9.91
C LEU A 16 -16.95 8.57 -10.26
N TYR A 17 -16.88 8.19 -11.53
CA TYR A 17 -16.00 7.12 -12.00
C TYR A 17 -14.53 7.40 -11.66
N LEU A 18 -14.04 8.61 -11.91
CA LEU A 18 -12.67 9.00 -11.59
C LEU A 18 -12.41 8.96 -10.08
N LEU A 19 -13.36 9.40 -9.25
CA LEU A 19 -13.25 9.34 -7.80
C LEU A 19 -13.18 7.89 -7.30
N VAL A 20 -14.04 7.00 -7.80
CA VAL A 20 -13.99 5.57 -7.45
C VAL A 20 -12.67 4.97 -7.91
N ARG A 21 -12.21 5.29 -9.13
CA ARG A 21 -10.93 4.81 -9.66
C ARG A 21 -9.75 5.26 -8.81
N LEU A 22 -9.78 6.51 -8.34
CA LEU A 22 -8.77 7.07 -7.44
C LEU A 22 -8.81 6.37 -6.08
N ALA A 23 -9.99 6.16 -5.50
CA ALA A 23 -10.14 5.45 -4.24
C ALA A 23 -9.62 4.01 -4.31
N LEU A 24 -9.92 3.30 -5.40
CA LEU A 24 -9.39 1.95 -5.65
C LEU A 24 -7.86 1.94 -5.78
N TRP A 25 -7.30 2.93 -6.46
CA TRP A 25 -5.84 3.08 -6.56
C TRP A 25 -5.22 3.33 -5.17
N LEU A 26 -5.83 4.19 -4.36
CA LEU A 26 -5.37 4.50 -3.00
C LEU A 26 -5.43 3.28 -2.08
N VAL A 27 -6.53 2.51 -2.14
CA VAL A 27 -6.68 1.26 -1.38
C VAL A 27 -5.61 0.25 -1.80
N PHE A 28 -5.29 0.15 -3.08
CA PHE A 28 -4.24 -0.73 -3.57
C PHE A 28 -2.86 -0.31 -3.06
N GLU A 29 -2.51 0.97 -3.12
CA GLU A 29 -1.25 1.50 -2.57
C GLU A 29 -1.14 1.21 -1.06
N LEU A 30 -2.19 1.49 -0.29
CA LEU A 30 -2.25 1.18 1.14
C LEU A 30 -2.11 -0.31 1.41
N LEU A 31 -2.74 -1.16 0.60
CA LEU A 31 -2.64 -2.61 0.73
C LEU A 31 -1.21 -3.08 0.45
N VAL A 32 -0.56 -2.55 -0.59
CA VAL A 32 0.84 -2.85 -0.92
C VAL A 32 1.75 -2.41 0.23
N GLU A 33 1.52 -1.24 0.81
CA GLU A 33 2.28 -0.73 1.95
C GLU A 33 2.14 -1.63 3.19
N VAL A 34 0.92 -2.06 3.51
CA VAL A 34 0.67 -3.02 4.61
C VAL A 34 1.36 -4.36 4.34
N ILE A 35 1.24 -4.91 3.12
CA ILE A 35 1.90 -6.18 2.78
C ILE A 35 3.42 -6.04 2.86
N ALA A 36 3.98 -4.94 2.36
CA ALA A 36 5.40 -4.63 2.42
C ALA A 36 5.87 -4.53 3.88
N TRP A 37 5.10 -3.88 4.76
CA TRP A 37 5.38 -3.82 6.19
C TRP A 37 5.40 -5.22 6.80
N TRP A 38 4.38 -6.05 6.57
CA TRP A 38 4.30 -7.39 7.15
C TRP A 38 5.49 -8.27 6.74
N ILE A 39 5.84 -8.27 5.46
CA ILE A 39 6.96 -9.06 4.94
C ILE A 39 8.28 -8.49 5.46
N GLY A 40 8.46 -7.18 5.34
CA GLY A 40 9.65 -6.48 5.81
C GLY A 40 9.89 -6.68 7.29
N TRP A 41 8.84 -6.64 8.09
CA TRP A 41 8.89 -6.85 9.53
C TRP A 41 9.43 -8.26 9.86
N CYS A 42 8.92 -9.29 9.18
CA CYS A 42 9.41 -10.66 9.34
C CYS A 42 10.90 -10.76 8.97
N VAL A 43 11.28 -10.19 7.81
CA VAL A 43 12.67 -10.22 7.32
C VAL A 43 13.61 -9.49 8.27
N CYS A 44 13.28 -8.25 8.67
CA CYS A 44 14.06 -7.44 9.58
C CYS A 44 14.19 -8.11 10.96
N ARG A 45 13.13 -8.71 11.47
CA ARG A 45 13.14 -9.38 12.78
C ARG A 45 14.01 -10.62 12.78
N VAL A 46 13.98 -11.41 11.71
CA VAL A 46 14.88 -12.57 11.54
C VAL A 46 16.33 -12.10 11.40
N ALA A 47 16.59 -11.10 10.55
CA ALA A 47 17.94 -10.59 10.30
C ALA A 47 18.58 -9.92 11.53
N SER A 48 17.77 -9.28 12.38
CA SER A 48 18.24 -8.57 13.57
C SER A 48 18.19 -9.41 14.85
N LEU A 49 17.89 -10.72 14.76
CA LEU A 49 17.72 -11.59 15.93
C LEU A 49 16.72 -11.03 16.96
N ASN A 50 15.57 -10.59 16.46
CA ASN A 50 14.46 -10.02 17.25
C ASN A 50 14.77 -8.67 17.92
N ALA A 51 15.80 -7.93 17.47
CA ALA A 51 16.12 -6.60 17.97
C ALA A 51 15.39 -5.45 17.24
N PHE A 52 14.98 -5.65 15.99
CA PHE A 52 14.37 -4.63 15.13
C PHE A 52 13.36 -5.24 14.12
N PRO A 53 12.24 -4.58 13.80
CA PRO A 53 11.71 -3.35 14.42
C PRO A 53 11.18 -3.61 15.84
N ARG A 54 11.07 -2.54 16.65
CA ARG A 54 10.62 -2.64 18.05
C ARG A 54 9.09 -2.76 18.14
N GLU A 55 8.41 -2.21 17.16
CA GLU A 55 6.97 -2.20 16.99
C GLU A 55 6.43 -3.59 16.64
N CYS A 56 5.21 -3.90 17.07
CA CYS A 56 4.57 -5.16 16.70
C CYS A 56 4.17 -5.18 15.21
N ILE A 57 3.96 -6.39 14.66
CA ILE A 57 3.62 -6.57 13.24
C ILE A 57 2.36 -5.80 12.82
N GLY A 58 1.38 -5.64 13.73
CA GLY A 58 0.14 -4.88 13.50
C GLY A 58 0.23 -3.40 13.87
N GLU A 59 1.37 -2.91 14.35
CA GLU A 59 1.55 -1.52 14.82
C GLU A 59 2.23 -0.63 13.78
N TYR A 60 1.90 -0.83 12.49
CA TYR A 60 2.41 -0.02 11.38
C TYR A 60 2.19 1.48 11.63
N ASP A 61 0.97 1.88 12.01
CA ASP A 61 0.61 3.29 12.24
C ASP A 61 1.33 3.93 13.44
N ARG A 62 1.92 3.12 14.33
CA ARG A 62 2.69 3.59 15.49
C ARG A 62 4.19 3.67 15.21
N ALA A 63 4.66 3.03 14.14
CA ALA A 63 6.06 3.06 13.77
C ALA A 63 6.47 4.48 13.37
N SER A 64 7.66 4.89 13.79
CA SER A 64 8.22 6.14 13.30
C SER A 64 8.41 6.07 11.77
N ARG A 65 8.12 7.16 11.05
CA ARG A 65 8.26 7.23 9.58
C ARG A 65 9.56 6.64 9.02
N PRO A 66 10.76 6.89 9.58
CA PRO A 66 11.99 6.27 9.05
C PRO A 66 12.03 4.75 9.26
N VAL A 67 11.49 4.25 10.37
CA VAL A 67 11.39 2.80 10.63
C VAL A 67 10.39 2.16 9.67
N ALA A 68 9.21 2.76 9.53
CA ALA A 68 8.18 2.35 8.56
C ALA A 68 8.77 2.21 7.15
N LEU A 69 9.45 3.26 6.67
CA LEU A 69 10.09 3.25 5.35
C LEU A 69 11.16 2.16 5.23
N ALA A 70 12.07 2.04 6.19
CA ALA A 70 13.14 1.04 6.12
C ALA A 70 12.59 -0.40 6.07
N VAL A 71 11.60 -0.70 6.91
CA VAL A 71 10.95 -2.01 6.96
C VAL A 71 10.16 -2.28 5.67
N CYS A 72 9.33 -1.34 5.20
CA CYS A 72 8.57 -1.49 3.96
C CYS A 72 9.48 -1.66 2.73
N VAL A 73 10.57 -0.90 2.63
CA VAL A 73 11.57 -1.06 1.55
C VAL A 73 12.20 -2.46 1.60
N THR A 74 12.51 -2.96 2.79
CA THR A 74 13.04 -4.32 2.98
C THR A 74 12.03 -5.37 2.53
N GLY A 75 10.75 -5.20 2.87
CA GLY A 75 9.69 -6.11 2.44
C GLY A 75 9.45 -6.10 0.92
N MET A 76 9.48 -4.92 0.30
CA MET A 76 9.41 -4.75 -1.15
C MET A 76 10.58 -5.45 -1.85
N LEU A 77 11.81 -5.26 -1.36
CA LEU A 77 12.99 -5.95 -1.89
C LEU A 77 12.88 -7.47 -1.76
N ALA A 78 12.40 -7.96 -0.61
CA ALA A 78 12.20 -9.39 -0.40
C ALA A 78 11.17 -9.98 -1.36
N LEU A 79 10.05 -9.28 -1.60
CA LEU A 79 9.06 -9.66 -2.60
C LEU A 79 9.64 -9.70 -4.01
N LEU A 80 10.41 -8.69 -4.41
CA LEU A 80 11.05 -8.63 -5.73
C LEU A 80 12.04 -9.78 -5.93
N VAL A 81 12.88 -10.07 -4.93
CA VAL A 81 13.83 -11.19 -4.98
C VAL A 81 13.10 -12.52 -5.07
N LEU A 82 12.03 -12.71 -4.28
CA LEU A 82 11.22 -13.93 -4.32
C LEU A 82 10.55 -14.10 -5.69
N GLY A 83 9.97 -13.03 -6.24
CA GLY A 83 9.37 -13.03 -7.57
C GLY A 83 10.39 -13.37 -8.66
N ALA A 84 11.59 -12.79 -8.58
CA ALA A 84 12.68 -13.08 -9.51
C ALA A 84 13.21 -14.52 -9.38
N ALA A 85 13.21 -15.10 -8.18
CA ALA A 85 13.62 -16.49 -7.95
C ALA A 85 12.59 -17.53 -8.43
N LEU A 86 11.32 -17.13 -8.57
CA LEU A 86 10.22 -17.98 -9.02
C LEU A 86 9.91 -17.85 -10.53
N ALA A 87 10.52 -16.88 -11.21
CA ALA A 87 10.37 -16.62 -12.65
C ALA A 87 11.32 -17.48 -13.49
#